data_AF-T0YPQ4-F1
#
_entry.id   AF-T0YPQ4-F1
#
_cell.length_a   1.000
_cell.length_b   1.000
_cell.length_c   1.000
_cell.angle_alpha   90.00
_cell.angle_beta   90.00
_cell.angle_gamma   90.00
#
_symmetry.space_group_name_H-M   'P 1'
#
loop_
_entity.id
_entity.type
_entity.pdbx_description
1 polymer ?
#
loop_
_entity_poly.entity_id
_entity_poly.type
_entity_poly.pdbx_seq_one_letter_code
_entity_poly.pdbx_strand_id
1 'polypeptide(L)'
;MNEISTALAQAGQSFWLDNITRALLRQGGLAAYLRDAGISGLTSNPTIFEHAIRNSSDYDAAIRAAGDSNAEAVFFDLALDDLRAAADVFAPV
;
A
#
# COMPACT_ATOMS: atom_id res chain seq x y z
N MET A 1 11.89 -15.20 4.43
CA MET A 1 11.30 -15.77 3.21
C MET A 1 10.92 -17.20 3.50
N ASN A 2 9.79 -17.69 2.97
CA ASN A 2 9.43 -19.11 3.00
C ASN A 2 10.00 -19.86 1.76
N GLU A 3 9.81 -21.17 1.72
CA GLU A 3 10.32 -22.03 0.63
C GLU A 3 9.85 -21.54 -0.76
N ILE A 4 8.59 -21.14 -0.90
CA ILE A 4 8.01 -20.69 -2.17
C ILE A 4 8.64 -19.36 -2.63
N SER A 5 8.67 -18.35 -1.76
CA SER A 5 9.30 -17.05 -2.08
C SER A 5 10.78 -17.19 -2.45
N THR A 6 11.48 -18.14 -1.83
CA THR A 6 12.88 -18.43 -2.14
C THR A 6 13.03 -19.07 -3.52
N ALA A 7 12.19 -20.05 -3.85
CA ALA A 7 12.20 -20.72 -5.16
C ALA A 7 11.89 -19.73 -6.29
N LEU A 8 10.92 -18.81 -6.10
CA LEU A 8 10.61 -17.76 -7.08
C LEU A 8 11.79 -16.81 -7.29
N ALA A 9 12.43 -16.35 -6.21
CA ALA A 9 13.59 -15.48 -6.30
C ALA A 9 14.77 -16.15 -7.03
N GLN A 10 15.03 -17.43 -6.75
CA GLN A 10 16.06 -18.22 -7.46
C GLN A 10 15.74 -18.43 -8.94
N ALA A 11 14.46 -18.45 -9.31
CA ALA A 11 14.01 -18.49 -10.69
C ALA A 11 14.02 -17.11 -11.38
N GLY A 12 14.41 -16.03 -10.69
CA GLY A 12 14.41 -14.66 -11.21
C GLY A 12 13.03 -13.99 -11.25
N GLN A 13 12.03 -14.56 -10.57
CA GLN A 13 10.67 -14.03 -10.51
C GLN A 13 10.49 -13.11 -9.30
N SER A 14 10.06 -11.87 -9.55
CA SER A 14 9.58 -10.96 -8.49
C SER A 14 8.12 -11.27 -8.17
N PHE A 15 7.75 -11.16 -6.90
CA PHE A 15 6.36 -11.27 -6.45
C PHE A 15 5.96 -10.01 -5.68
N TRP A 16 4.79 -9.50 -6.02
CA TRP A 16 4.28 -8.22 -5.55
C TRP A 16 3.03 -8.42 -4.71
N LEU A 17 2.77 -7.50 -3.80
CA LEU A 17 1.57 -7.47 -3.00
C LEU A 17 0.43 -6.80 -3.78
N ASP A 18 -0.70 -7.48 -3.97
CA ASP A 18 -1.88 -6.90 -4.62
C ASP A 18 -2.85 -6.29 -3.60
N ASN A 19 -2.34 -5.39 -2.76
CA ASN A 19 -3.13 -4.69 -1.75
C ASN A 19 -2.38 -3.46 -1.21
N ILE A 20 -3.12 -2.44 -0.80
CA ILE A 20 -2.61 -1.29 -0.05
C ILE A 20 -3.67 -0.81 0.93
N THR A 21 -3.27 -0.59 2.18
CA THR A 21 -4.09 0.07 3.19
C THR A 21 -3.22 1.01 4.01
N ARG A 22 -3.79 2.10 4.51
CA ARG A 22 -3.06 3.04 5.37
C ARG A 22 -2.54 2.38 6.65
N ALA A 23 -3.28 1.44 7.24
CA ALA A 23 -2.81 0.60 8.33
C ALA A 23 -1.54 -0.20 7.97
N LEU A 24 -1.52 -0.88 6.82
CA LEU A 24 -0.37 -1.67 6.36
C LEU A 24 0.91 -0.83 6.29
N LEU A 25 0.79 0.41 5.82
CA LEU A 25 1.90 1.36 5.72
C LEU A 25 2.33 1.87 7.10
N ARG A 26 1.40 2.40 7.89
CA ARG A 26 1.70 3.09 9.16
C ARG A 26 2.13 2.14 10.27
N GLN A 27 1.68 0.89 10.23
CA GLN A 27 2.04 -0.13 11.22
C GLN A 27 3.33 -0.88 10.85
N GLY A 28 4.01 -0.47 9.76
CA GLY A 28 5.27 -1.08 9.33
C GLY A 28 5.11 -2.48 8.70
N GLY A 29 3.88 -2.89 8.39
CA GLY A 29 3.60 -4.19 7.77
C GLY A 29 4.22 -4.32 6.39
N LEU A 30 4.16 -3.27 5.56
CA LEU A 30 4.82 -3.28 4.25
C LEU A 30 6.35 -3.44 4.38
N ALA A 31 6.97 -2.73 5.31
CA ALA A 31 8.41 -2.84 5.57
C ALA A 31 8.80 -4.24 6.09
N ALA A 32 7.94 -4.88 6.89
CA ALA A 32 8.11 -6.26 7.31
C ALA A 32 7.99 -7.23 6.11
N TYR A 33 7.04 -7.04 5.21
CA TYR A 33 6.92 -7.86 4.00
C TYR A 33 8.13 -7.74 3.07
N LEU A 34 8.70 -6.55 2.92
CA LEU A 34 9.93 -6.35 2.18
C LEU A 34 11.09 -7.16 2.81
N ARG A 35 11.33 -6.99 4.11
CA ARG A 35 12.46 -7.64 4.80
C ARG A 35 12.30 -9.15 4.96
N ASP A 36 11.12 -9.57 5.38
CA ASP A 36 10.89 -10.90 5.93
C ASP A 36 10.22 -11.83 4.91
N ALA A 37 9.35 -11.28 4.05
CA ALA A 37 8.66 -12.07 3.04
C ALA A 37 9.34 -12.03 1.67
N GLY A 38 10.13 -10.98 1.36
CA GLY A 38 10.80 -10.79 0.07
C GLY A 38 9.95 -10.06 -0.99
N ILE A 39 8.87 -9.39 -0.56
CA ILE A 39 8.02 -8.60 -1.47
C ILE A 39 8.84 -7.42 -2.03
N SER A 40 8.87 -7.30 -3.36
CA SER A 40 9.66 -6.27 -4.07
C SER A 40 8.82 -5.17 -4.71
N GLY A 41 7.50 -5.21 -4.53
CA GLY A 41 6.59 -4.20 -5.06
C GLY A 41 5.16 -4.42 -4.62
N LEU A 42 4.28 -3.50 -4.95
CA LEU A 42 2.85 -3.65 -4.76
C LEU A 42 2.06 -3.07 -5.92
N THR A 43 0.81 -3.50 -6.05
CA THR A 43 -0.19 -2.89 -6.92
C THR A 43 -1.32 -2.30 -6.11
N SER A 44 -1.91 -1.25 -6.67
CA SER A 44 -3.17 -0.68 -6.22
C SER A 44 -4.09 -0.55 -7.42
N ASN A 45 -5.39 -0.41 -7.16
CA ASN A 45 -6.40 -0.11 -8.15
C ASN A 45 -7.59 0.58 -7.44
N PRO A 46 -8.56 1.15 -8.18
CA PRO A 46 -9.70 1.83 -7.56
C PRO A 46 -10.48 0.97 -6.57
N THR A 47 -10.68 -0.33 -6.84
CA THR A 47 -11.39 -1.25 -5.94
C THR A 47 -10.63 -1.49 -4.64
N ILE A 48 -9.30 -1.61 -4.69
CA ILE A 48 -8.46 -1.74 -3.48
C ILE A 48 -8.62 -0.50 -2.58
N PHE A 49 -8.54 0.70 -3.15
CA PHE A 49 -8.72 1.92 -2.37
C PHE A 49 -10.15 2.08 -1.86
N GLU A 50 -11.16 1.71 -2.65
CA GLU A 50 -12.55 1.71 -2.18
C GLU A 50 -12.70 0.85 -0.92
N HIS A 51 -12.13 -0.37 -0.93
CA HIS A 51 -12.15 -1.25 0.23
C HIS A 51 -11.34 -0.70 1.41
N ALA A 52 -10.16 -0.14 1.17
CA ALA A 52 -9.32 0.43 2.22
C ALA A 52 -10.01 1.60 2.94
N ILE A 53 -10.63 2.51 2.17
CA ILE A 53 -11.32 3.69 2.68
C ILE A 53 -12.63 3.31 3.36
N ARG A 54 -13.45 2.44 2.74
CA ARG A 54 -14.76 2.04 3.27
C ARG A 54 -14.67 1.25 4.58
N ASN A 55 -13.65 0.40 4.72
CA ASN A 55 -13.57 -0.58 5.81
C ASN A 55 -12.63 -0.17 6.94
N SER A 56 -12.17 1.09 6.98
CA SER A 56 -11.30 1.60 8.04
C SER A 56 -11.64 3.04 8.41
N SER A 57 -11.21 3.48 9.60
CA SER A 57 -11.28 4.89 10.02
C SER A 57 -9.98 5.66 9.76
N ASP A 58 -9.01 5.05 9.07
CA ASP A 58 -7.68 5.63 8.86
C ASP A 58 -7.70 6.90 7.97
N TYR A 59 -8.77 7.08 7.19
CA TYR A 59 -8.94 8.17 6.23
C TYR A 59 -9.87 9.28 6.75
N ASP A 60 -10.67 9.00 7.77
CA ASP A 60 -11.71 9.87 8.32
C ASP A 60 -11.24 11.30 8.63
N ALA A 61 -10.08 11.44 9.27
CA ALA A 61 -9.56 12.74 9.67
C ALA A 61 -9.21 13.60 8.45
N ALA A 62 -8.59 13.00 7.43
CA ALA A 62 -8.24 13.69 6.20
C ALA A 62 -9.48 14.03 5.36
N ILE A 63 -10.46 13.11 5.29
CA ILE A 63 -11.73 13.36 4.61
C ILE A 63 -12.50 14.50 5.29
N ARG A 64 -12.59 14.53 6.63
CA ARG A 64 -13.24 15.63 7.37
C ARG A 64 -12.51 16.96 7.16
N ALA A 65 -11.19 16.95 7.11
CA ALA A 65 -10.39 18.16 6.88
C ALA A 65 -10.59 18.74 5.48
N ALA A 66 -10.96 17.93 4.48
CA ALA A 66 -11.18 18.38 3.11
C ALA A 66 -12.50 19.17 2.92
N GLY A 67 -13.46 19.08 3.85
CA GLY A 67 -14.73 19.82 3.79
C GLY A 67 -15.53 19.55 2.51
N ASP A 68 -16.07 20.60 1.88
CA ASP A 68 -16.90 20.53 0.66
C ASP A 68 -16.08 20.38 -0.64
N SER A 69 -14.87 19.83 -0.55
CA SER A 69 -14.00 19.63 -1.72
C SER A 69 -14.56 18.57 -2.68
N ASN A 70 -14.12 18.61 -3.94
CA ASN A 70 -14.45 17.58 -4.92
C ASN A 70 -13.99 16.19 -4.44
N ALA A 71 -14.91 15.23 -4.35
CA ALA A 71 -14.64 13.89 -3.84
C ALA A 71 -13.53 13.15 -4.63
N GLU A 72 -13.46 13.35 -5.94
CA GLU A 72 -12.40 12.76 -6.76
C GLU A 72 -11.02 13.35 -6.43
N ALA A 73 -10.93 14.66 -6.20
CA ALA A 73 -9.69 15.29 -5.78
C ALA A 73 -9.25 14.77 -4.41
N VAL A 74 -10.18 14.68 -3.45
CA VAL A 74 -9.90 14.10 -2.12
C VAL A 74 -9.41 12.67 -2.24
N PHE A 75 -10.03 11.85 -3.09
CA PHE A 75 -9.57 10.49 -3.35
C PHE A 75 -8.13 10.45 -3.86
N PHE A 76 -7.80 11.25 -4.88
CA PHE A 76 -6.45 11.27 -5.44
C PHE A 76 -5.40 11.72 -4.42
N ASP A 77 -5.71 12.72 -3.59
CA ASP A 77 -4.79 13.15 -2.53
C ASP A 77 -4.50 12.00 -1.55
N LEU A 78 -5.56 11.31 -1.07
CA LEU A 78 -5.40 10.17 -0.16
C LEU A 78 -4.62 9.01 -0.79
N ALA A 79 -4.93 8.68 -2.04
CA ALA A 79 -4.28 7.59 -2.76
C ALA A 79 -2.81 7.91 -3.06
N LEU A 80 -2.50 9.15 -3.47
CA LEU A 80 -1.13 9.58 -3.73
C LEU A 80 -0.29 9.61 -2.47
N ASP A 81 -0.86 10.01 -1.33
CA ASP A 81 -0.17 9.97 -0.05
C ASP A 81 0.22 8.54 0.34
N ASP A 82 -0.71 7.60 0.20
CA ASP A 82 -0.44 6.18 0.48
C ASP A 82 0.61 5.60 -0.51
N LEU A 83 0.53 5.96 -1.80
CA LEU A 83 1.48 5.51 -2.82
C LEU A 83 2.89 6.09 -2.61
N ARG A 84 3.02 7.36 -2.19
CA ARG A 84 4.31 7.95 -1.82
C ARG A 84 4.92 7.23 -0.63
N ALA A 85 4.13 6.99 0.42
CA ALA A 85 4.59 6.25 1.59
C ALA A 85 5.01 4.80 1.24
N ALA A 86 4.30 4.14 0.32
CA ALA A 86 4.73 2.85 -0.20
C ALA A 86 6.06 2.95 -0.99
N ALA A 87 6.19 3.94 -1.86
CA ALA A 87 7.42 4.17 -2.63
C ALA A 87 8.64 4.42 -1.72
N ASP A 88 8.47 5.15 -0.62
CA ASP A 88 9.54 5.38 0.36
C ASP A 88 10.02 4.06 1.00
N VAL A 89 9.11 3.11 1.26
CA VAL A 89 9.47 1.78 1.78
C VAL A 89 10.27 0.97 0.75
N PHE A 90 9.92 1.08 -0.53
CA PHE A 90 10.58 0.35 -1.62
C PHE A 90 11.83 1.06 -2.18
N ALA A 91 12.16 2.27 -1.74
CA ALA A 91 13.32 3.02 -2.23
C ALA A 91 14.67 2.25 -2.22
N PRO A 92 14.93 1.29 -1.30
CA PRO A 92 16.16 0.49 -1.30
C PRO A 92 16.21 -0.68 -2.30
N VAL A 93 15.12 -0.97 -3.02
CA VAL A 93 15.00 -2.13 -3.94
C VAL A 93 15.72 -1.89 -5.26
#